data_AF-A0A9D2MW55-F1
#
_entry.id   AF-A0A9D2MW55-F1
#
_cell.length_a   1.000
_cell.length_b   1.000
_cell.length_c   1.000
_cell.angle_alpha   90.00
_cell.angle_beta   90.00
_cell.angle_gamma   90.00
#
_symmetry.space_group_name_H-M   'P 1'
#
loop_
_entity.id
_entity.type
_entity.pdbx_description
1 polymer ?
#
loop_
_entity_poly.entity_id
_entity_poly.type
_entity_poly.pdbx_seq_one_letter_code
_entity_poly.pdbx_strand_id
1 'polypeptide(L)'
;MAALHLSPSIPRRPSLRHLPAALGLALWGVGLLVWPGFVRDSVAQSTLYCITSLVPSLFPFMVLVSACMRSPGGAALGKLLSPLTRRVFRLPACCGAALLLSFFGGYPAGARCVSLLWEQQAISREQAGRMLLFCINPGPAFVVTFLGYGVLGSPAQGWLLFFSVSLGSLLLGLLSGLGKPLPPQEETRAAPPPAGVLPAAVWDASSAVVKMCGCILLFAGWSALLRGSGLWQEAVGLLSSTGVLSREAAAVCLSFFLEVTGGTGEAARLGAGTALYALGLGFGGLCIHLQVFSFFHDFPCPRWKFFLFRLLHGIGSLGIYLIWERLLPRESQLVWASAAVPLSYGGTASTWAGGLSLVLLCGAFLVFTSQAQKGKDPLRPRKNHGTMEQEN
;
A
#
# COMPACT_ATOMS: atom_id res chain seq x y z
N MET A 1 20.73 55.96 -26.97
CA MET A 1 20.55 55.63 -25.53
C MET A 1 19.09 55.21 -25.33
N ALA A 2 18.81 53.90 -25.36
CA ALA A 2 17.46 53.37 -25.15
C ALA A 2 17.27 53.09 -23.65
N ALA A 3 16.29 53.77 -23.04
CA ALA A 3 15.95 53.61 -21.63
C ALA A 3 15.21 52.28 -21.41
N LEU A 4 15.75 51.45 -20.53
CA LEU A 4 15.13 50.23 -20.02
C LEU A 4 13.94 50.60 -19.11
N HIS A 5 12.72 50.46 -19.64
CA HIS A 5 11.50 50.46 -18.83
C HIS A 5 11.39 49.13 -18.06
N LEU A 6 11.91 49.11 -16.83
CA LEU A 6 11.57 48.09 -15.84
C LEU A 6 10.19 48.42 -15.25
N SER A 7 9.15 47.72 -15.71
CA SER A 7 7.85 47.76 -15.05
C SER A 7 7.96 47.10 -13.67
N PRO A 8 7.58 47.77 -12.56
CA PRO A 8 7.54 47.13 -11.26
C PRO A 8 6.46 46.04 -11.27
N SER A 9 6.87 44.79 -11.08
CA SER A 9 5.95 43.67 -10.88
C SER A 9 5.23 43.87 -9.54
N ILE A 10 3.96 44.29 -9.60
CA ILE A 10 3.10 44.40 -8.44
C ILE A 10 3.07 43.03 -7.74
N PRO A 11 3.47 42.91 -6.46
CA PRO A 11 3.41 41.65 -5.73
C PRO A 11 1.95 41.20 -5.68
N ARG A 12 1.64 40.07 -6.32
CA ARG A 12 0.30 39.46 -6.28
C ARG A 12 -0.09 39.25 -4.82
N ARG A 13 -1.24 39.79 -4.40
CA ARG A 13 -1.77 39.56 -3.04
C ARG A 13 -1.79 38.05 -2.77
N PRO A 14 -1.31 37.59 -1.59
CA PRO A 14 -1.33 36.18 -1.27
C PRO A 14 -2.77 35.68 -1.37
N SER A 15 -2.99 34.66 -2.20
CA SER A 15 -4.29 34.05 -2.37
C SER A 15 -4.75 33.49 -1.01
N LEU A 16 -5.91 33.95 -0.52
CA LEU A 16 -6.54 33.50 0.74
C LEU A 16 -6.71 31.97 0.80
N ARG A 17 -6.63 31.28 -0.35
CA ARG A 17 -6.67 29.81 -0.45
C ARG A 17 -5.46 29.12 0.19
N HIS A 18 -4.33 29.81 0.37
CA HIS A 18 -3.12 29.24 1.00
C HIS A 18 -3.01 29.55 2.49
N LEU A 19 -3.86 30.43 3.02
CA LEU A 19 -3.83 30.85 4.42
C LEU A 19 -4.00 29.67 5.40
N PRO A 20 -4.91 28.69 5.20
CA PRO A 20 -5.05 27.57 6.13
C PRO A 20 -3.80 26.67 6.15
N ALA A 21 -3.17 26.46 5.01
CA ALA A 21 -1.95 25.66 4.91
C ALA A 21 -0.76 26.36 5.58
N ALA A 22 -0.62 27.67 5.38
CA ALA A 22 0.41 28.48 6.02
C ALA A 22 0.23 28.52 7.55
N LEU A 23 -1.01 28.68 8.03
CA LEU A 23 -1.34 28.61 9.46
C LEU A 23 -1.06 27.23 10.04
N GLY A 24 -1.42 26.16 9.34
CA GLY A 24 -1.11 24.80 9.77
C GLY A 24 0.39 24.54 9.90
N LEU A 25 1.19 25.01 8.94
CA LEU A 25 2.65 24.92 8.98
C LEU A 25 3.25 25.76 10.11
N ALA A 26 2.72 26.97 10.34
CA ALA A 26 3.17 27.84 11.43
C ALA A 26 2.87 27.21 12.80
N LEU A 27 1.65 26.69 12.99
CA LEU A 27 1.25 25.97 14.21
C LEU A 27 2.11 24.73 14.44
N TRP A 28 2.44 24.01 13.36
CA TRP A 28 3.36 22.87 13.44
C TRP A 28 4.76 23.31 13.85
N GLY A 29 5.29 24.37 13.25
CA GLY A 29 6.58 24.96 13.61
C GLY A 29 6.64 25.43 15.06
N VAL A 30 5.60 26.10 15.56
CA VAL A 30 5.48 26.47 16.98
C VAL A 30 5.44 25.23 17.86
N GLY A 31 4.67 24.21 17.47
CA GLY A 31 4.61 22.94 18.20
C GLY A 31 5.97 22.28 18.37
N LEU A 32 6.81 22.28 17.33
CA LEU A 32 8.19 21.76 17.39
C LEU A 32 9.05 22.49 18.44
N LEU A 33 8.81 23.79 18.65
CA LEU A 33 9.53 24.61 19.61
C LEU A 33 9.01 24.43 21.05
N VAL A 34 7.71 24.18 21.22
CA VAL A 34 7.08 24.04 22.54
C VAL A 34 7.25 22.63 23.11
N TRP A 35 7.20 21.58 22.28
CA TRP A 35 7.35 20.18 22.70
C TRP A 35 8.54 19.45 22.04
N PRO A 36 9.77 20.01 22.08
CA PRO A 36 10.91 19.44 21.37
C PRO A 36 11.31 18.05 21.89
N GLY A 37 11.17 17.80 23.20
CA GLY A 37 11.48 16.50 23.82
C GLY A 37 10.59 15.37 23.29
N PHE A 38 9.26 15.57 23.33
CA PHE A 38 8.29 14.59 22.82
C PHE A 38 8.51 14.28 21.34
N VAL A 39 8.74 15.31 20.53
CA VAL A 39 8.98 15.14 19.10
C VAL A 39 10.30 14.41 18.86
N ARG A 40 11.39 14.82 19.53
CA ARG A 40 12.70 14.18 19.40
C ARG A 40 12.61 12.69 19.72
N ASP A 41 12.00 12.34 20.85
CA ASP A 41 11.97 10.95 21.30
C ASP A 41 11.11 10.08 20.36
N SER A 42 9.96 10.60 19.90
CA SER A 42 9.10 9.92 18.94
C SER A 42 9.78 9.74 17.58
N VAL A 43 10.41 10.80 17.04
CA VAL A 43 11.12 10.75 15.75
C VAL A 43 12.36 9.84 15.83
N ALA A 44 13.09 9.84 16.96
CA ALA A 44 14.23 8.96 17.18
C ALA A 44 13.80 7.49 17.19
N GLN A 45 12.73 7.16 17.91
CA GLN A 45 12.18 5.80 17.93
C GLN A 45 11.71 5.35 16.54
N SER A 46 11.01 6.23 15.80
CA SER A 46 10.59 5.94 14.43
C SER A 46 11.76 5.83 13.45
N THR A 47 12.84 6.59 13.65
CA THR A 47 14.07 6.49 12.85
C THR A 47 14.72 5.12 13.07
N LEU A 48 14.83 4.69 14.33
CA LEU A 48 15.36 3.37 14.67
C LEU A 48 14.51 2.27 14.04
N TYR A 49 13.18 2.39 14.10
CA TYR A 49 12.26 1.47 13.41
C TYR A 49 12.52 1.41 11.90
N CYS A 50 12.68 2.57 11.25
CA CYS A 50 12.96 2.63 9.82
C CYS A 50 14.25 1.89 9.47
N ILE A 51 15.34 2.11 10.20
CA ILE A 51 16.66 1.53 9.91
C ILE A 51 16.73 0.04 10.25
N THR A 52 16.14 -0.38 11.35
CA THR A 52 16.29 -1.76 11.86
C THR A 52 15.26 -2.74 11.31
N SER A 53 14.10 -2.27 10.86
CA SER A 53 12.97 -3.14 10.50
C SER A 53 12.40 -2.84 9.12
N LEU A 54 12.04 -1.58 8.85
CA LEU A 54 11.38 -1.20 7.61
C LEU A 54 12.31 -1.35 6.40
N VAL A 55 13.50 -0.73 6.44
CA VAL A 55 14.45 -0.73 5.32
C VAL A 55 14.89 -2.17 4.99
N PRO A 56 15.35 -3.02 5.94
CA PRO A 56 15.80 -4.37 5.61
C PRO A 56 14.67 -5.26 5.04
N SER A 57 13.43 -5.04 5.46
CA SER A 57 12.28 -5.85 5.01
C SER A 57 11.74 -5.37 3.65
N LEU A 58 11.52 -4.07 3.48
CA LEU A 58 10.85 -3.53 2.30
C LEU A 58 11.79 -3.29 1.13
N PHE A 59 13.07 -2.97 1.37
CA PHE A 59 13.98 -2.66 0.27
C PHE A 59 14.15 -3.84 -0.70
N PRO A 60 14.51 -5.07 -0.27
CA PRO A 60 14.66 -6.20 -1.19
C PRO A 60 13.36 -6.52 -1.93
N PHE A 61 12.23 -6.42 -1.22
CA PHE A 61 10.92 -6.65 -1.79
C PHE A 61 10.58 -5.62 -2.88
N MET A 62 10.83 -4.33 -2.64
CA MET A 62 10.58 -3.28 -3.62
C MET A 62 11.50 -3.38 -4.85
N VAL A 63 12.73 -3.88 -4.68
CA VAL A 63 13.62 -4.22 -5.80
C VAL A 63 12.96 -5.30 -6.67
N LEU A 64 12.46 -6.38 -6.06
CA LEU A 64 11.78 -7.45 -6.79
C LEU A 64 10.50 -6.98 -7.48
N VAL A 65 9.70 -6.13 -6.82
CA VAL A 65 8.50 -5.54 -7.44
C VAL A 65 8.87 -4.76 -8.69
N SER A 66 9.84 -3.84 -8.59
CA SER A 66 10.23 -3.03 -9.75
C SER A 66 10.88 -3.88 -10.85
N ALA A 67 11.75 -4.83 -10.49
CA ALA A 67 12.36 -5.75 -11.44
C ALA A 67 11.31 -6.62 -12.15
N CYS A 68 10.32 -7.14 -11.42
CA CYS A 68 9.22 -7.93 -11.98
C CYS A 68 8.40 -7.09 -12.97
N MET A 69 7.99 -5.89 -12.57
CA MET A 69 7.19 -4.98 -13.40
C MET A 69 7.91 -4.49 -14.66
N ARG A 70 9.24 -4.58 -14.70
CA ARG A 70 10.09 -4.19 -15.85
C ARG A 70 10.62 -5.40 -16.66
N SER A 71 10.24 -6.62 -16.29
CA SER A 71 10.76 -7.84 -16.94
C SER A 71 9.71 -8.57 -17.80
N PRO A 72 10.15 -9.42 -18.73
CA PRO A 72 9.27 -10.36 -19.43
C PRO A 72 8.53 -11.31 -18.47
N GLY A 73 9.10 -11.58 -17.29
CA GLY A 73 8.46 -12.40 -16.26
C GLY A 73 7.20 -11.75 -15.70
N GLY A 74 7.21 -10.43 -15.45
CA GLY A 74 6.01 -9.69 -15.06
C GLY A 74 4.96 -9.68 -16.16
N ALA A 75 5.38 -9.55 -17.43
CA ALA A 75 4.46 -9.65 -18.57
C ALA A 75 3.81 -11.04 -18.67
N ALA A 76 4.58 -12.12 -18.45
CA ALA A 76 4.06 -13.48 -18.42
C ALA A 76 3.09 -13.70 -17.25
N LEU A 77 3.40 -13.17 -16.06
CA LEU A 77 2.51 -13.22 -14.90
C LEU A 77 1.20 -12.45 -15.16
N GLY A 78 1.27 -11.29 -15.82
CA GLY A 78 0.08 -10.55 -16.26
C GLY A 78 -0.77 -11.35 -17.24
N LYS A 79 -0.16 -12.05 -18.20
CA LYS A 79 -0.86 -12.95 -19.14
C LYS A 79 -1.53 -14.12 -18.42
N LEU A 80 -0.85 -14.75 -17.47
CA LEU A 80 -1.41 -15.85 -16.67
C LEU A 80 -2.67 -15.40 -15.91
N LEU A 81 -2.63 -14.20 -15.33
CA LEU A 81 -3.75 -13.62 -14.59
C LEU A 81 -4.77 -12.88 -15.47
N SER A 82 -4.57 -12.86 -16.79
CA SER A 82 -5.42 -12.15 -17.77
C SER A 82 -6.91 -12.51 -17.68
N PRO A 83 -7.32 -13.79 -17.52
CA PRO A 83 -8.73 -14.13 -17.40
C PRO A 83 -9.37 -13.46 -16.18
N LEU A 84 -8.66 -13.43 -15.06
CA LEU A 84 -9.08 -12.77 -13.83
C LEU A 84 -9.13 -11.26 -14.04
N THR A 85 -8.03 -10.63 -14.47
CA THR A 85 -7.97 -9.17 -14.59
C THR A 85 -8.94 -8.60 -15.61
N ARG A 86 -9.06 -9.23 -16.78
CA ARG A 86 -9.96 -8.76 -17.84
C ARG A 86 -11.41 -9.02 -17.53
N ARG A 87 -11.79 -10.24 -17.10
CA ARG A 87 -13.21 -10.58 -16.92
C ARG A 87 -13.78 -10.06 -15.62
N VAL A 88 -12.99 -10.10 -14.55
CA VAL A 88 -13.44 -9.77 -13.20
C VAL A 88 -13.25 -8.29 -12.90
N PHE A 89 -12.04 -7.76 -13.12
CA PHE A 89 -11.74 -6.35 -12.81
C PHE A 89 -11.92 -5.40 -13.99
N ARG A 90 -12.19 -5.90 -15.21
CA ARG A 90 -12.28 -5.08 -16.44
C ARG A 90 -11.04 -4.19 -16.60
N LEU A 91 -9.87 -4.79 -16.40
CA LEU A 91 -8.55 -4.17 -16.55
C LEU A 91 -7.69 -4.94 -17.55
N PRO A 92 -6.74 -4.28 -18.23
CA PRO A 92 -5.81 -4.94 -19.16
C PRO A 92 -5.01 -6.07 -18.49
N ALA A 93 -4.49 -6.99 -19.30
CA ALA A 93 -3.71 -8.13 -18.80
C ALA A 93 -2.44 -7.69 -18.03
N CYS A 94 -1.82 -6.58 -18.41
CA CYS A 94 -0.64 -6.03 -17.74
C CYS A 94 -0.87 -5.70 -16.25
N CYS A 95 -2.13 -5.45 -15.85
CA CYS A 95 -2.49 -5.19 -14.46
C CYS A 95 -2.39 -6.43 -13.55
N GLY A 96 -2.30 -7.65 -14.11
CA GLY A 96 -2.32 -8.89 -13.34
C GLY A 96 -1.15 -9.01 -12.37
N ALA A 97 0.07 -8.76 -12.84
CA ALA A 97 1.26 -8.75 -11.98
C ALA A 97 1.13 -7.68 -10.88
N ALA A 98 0.69 -6.48 -11.24
CA ALA A 98 0.48 -5.39 -10.29
C ALA A 98 -0.52 -5.73 -9.17
N LEU A 99 -1.62 -6.42 -9.51
CA LEU A 99 -2.60 -6.89 -8.53
C LEU A 99 -1.98 -7.90 -7.56
N LEU A 100 -1.31 -8.93 -8.07
CA LEU A 100 -0.69 -9.94 -7.22
C LEU A 100 0.36 -9.30 -6.29
N LEU A 101 1.26 -8.51 -6.86
CA LEU A 101 2.32 -7.82 -6.13
C LEU A 101 1.78 -6.83 -5.09
N SER A 102 0.63 -6.21 -5.34
CA SER A 102 -0.06 -5.36 -4.37
C SER A 102 -0.50 -6.14 -3.13
N PHE A 103 -1.15 -7.31 -3.30
CA PHE A 103 -1.63 -8.11 -2.17
C PHE A 103 -0.49 -8.69 -1.32
N PHE A 104 0.62 -9.10 -1.94
CA PHE A 104 1.77 -9.61 -1.20
C PHE A 104 2.65 -8.50 -0.62
N GLY A 105 2.83 -7.42 -1.39
CA GLY A 105 3.75 -6.35 -1.07
C GLY A 105 3.21 -5.22 -0.22
N GLY A 106 1.91 -5.24 0.00
CA GLY A 106 1.24 -4.24 0.79
C GLY A 106 1.09 -2.90 0.08
N TYR A 107 0.70 -1.89 0.87
CA TYR A 107 0.32 -0.56 0.38
C TYR A 107 1.36 0.10 -0.52
N PRO A 108 2.65 0.14 -0.16
CA PRO A 108 3.65 0.81 -1.01
C PRO A 108 3.89 0.08 -2.33
N ALA A 109 3.90 -1.25 -2.33
CA ALA A 109 4.08 -2.04 -3.53
C ALA A 109 2.92 -1.82 -4.49
N GLY A 110 1.68 -1.80 -3.98
CA GLY A 110 0.50 -1.50 -4.76
C GLY A 110 0.55 -0.14 -5.44
N ALA A 111 0.90 0.92 -4.69
CA ALA A 111 1.06 2.26 -5.24
C ALA A 111 2.15 2.31 -6.32
N ARG A 112 3.32 1.70 -6.06
CA ARG A 112 4.43 1.68 -7.02
C ARG A 112 4.10 0.89 -8.29
N CYS A 113 3.44 -0.26 -8.18
CA CYS A 113 3.01 -1.04 -9.33
C CYS A 113 2.09 -0.23 -10.26
N VAL A 114 1.12 0.48 -9.69
CA VAL A 114 0.21 1.35 -10.47
C VAL A 114 0.98 2.52 -11.10
N SER A 115 1.89 3.14 -10.34
CA SER A 115 2.76 4.21 -10.84
C SER A 115 3.61 3.75 -12.03
N LEU A 116 4.25 2.59 -11.92
CA LEU A 116 5.09 2.02 -12.98
C LEU A 116 4.28 1.70 -14.24
N LEU A 117 3.12 1.06 -14.11
CA LEU A 117 2.26 0.78 -15.26
C LEU A 117 1.82 2.06 -15.97
N TRP A 118 1.57 3.13 -15.21
CA TRP A 118 1.15 4.40 -15.78
C TRP A 118 2.31 5.18 -16.40
N GLU A 119 3.48 5.22 -15.75
CA GLU A 119 4.72 5.80 -16.28
C GLU A 119 5.13 5.14 -17.61
N GLN A 120 4.93 3.82 -17.72
CA GLN A 120 5.20 3.04 -18.94
C GLN A 120 4.10 3.16 -20.00
N GLN A 121 3.06 3.95 -19.76
CA GLN A 121 1.88 4.08 -20.63
C GLN A 121 1.16 2.75 -20.91
N ALA A 122 1.36 1.74 -20.06
CA ALA A 122 0.72 0.43 -20.17
C ALA A 122 -0.75 0.46 -19.72
N ILE A 123 -1.15 1.49 -18.98
CA ILE A 123 -2.53 1.75 -18.57
C ILE A 123 -2.88 3.23 -18.74
N SER A 124 -4.15 3.49 -19.01
CA SER A 124 -4.71 4.85 -19.02
C SER A 124 -4.81 5.44 -17.62
N ARG A 125 -4.93 6.78 -17.54
CA ARG A 125 -5.17 7.50 -16.28
C ARG A 125 -6.41 6.98 -15.54
N GLU A 126 -7.48 6.66 -16.26
CA GLU A 126 -8.70 6.12 -15.66
C GLU A 126 -8.45 4.74 -15.02
N GLN A 127 -7.73 3.85 -15.71
CA GLN A 127 -7.37 2.53 -15.20
C GLN A 127 -6.46 2.64 -13.98
N ALA A 128 -5.45 3.51 -14.01
CA ALA A 128 -4.59 3.79 -12.85
C ALA A 128 -5.42 4.30 -11.66
N GLY A 129 -6.31 5.26 -11.89
CA GLY A 129 -7.22 5.81 -10.89
C GLY A 129 -8.14 4.76 -10.28
N ARG A 130 -8.63 3.79 -11.06
CA ARG A 130 -9.44 2.65 -10.60
C ARG A 130 -8.61 1.67 -9.77
N MET A 131 -7.41 1.31 -10.23
CA MET A 131 -6.53 0.40 -9.49
C MET A 131 -6.20 0.94 -8.11
N LEU A 132 -5.96 2.25 -7.95
CA LEU A 132 -5.69 2.84 -6.64
C LEU A 132 -6.83 2.69 -5.62
N LEU A 133 -8.07 2.41 -6.07
CA LEU A 133 -9.21 2.24 -5.18
C LEU A 133 -9.19 0.89 -4.45
N PHE A 134 -8.45 -0.10 -4.96
CA PHE A 134 -8.44 -1.46 -4.40
C PHE A 134 -7.08 -2.17 -4.40
N CYS A 135 -6.05 -1.62 -5.03
CA CYS A 135 -4.69 -2.14 -5.01
C CYS A 135 -3.85 -1.59 -3.85
N ILE A 136 -4.46 -0.96 -2.85
CA ILE A 136 -3.76 -0.37 -1.70
C ILE A 136 -4.16 -1.18 -0.47
N ASN A 137 -3.45 -2.27 -0.18
CA ASN A 137 -3.84 -3.22 0.86
C ASN A 137 -2.66 -3.53 1.77
N PRO A 138 -2.85 -3.99 3.01
CA PRO A 138 -1.74 -4.53 3.79
C PRO A 138 -1.28 -5.88 3.23
N GLY A 139 0.02 -6.16 3.33
CA GLY A 139 0.58 -7.45 2.94
C GLY A 139 0.53 -8.49 4.06
N PRO A 140 0.60 -9.79 3.76
CA PRO A 140 0.55 -10.87 4.75
C PRO A 140 1.71 -10.81 5.74
N ALA A 141 2.88 -10.33 5.33
CA ALA A 141 4.02 -10.12 6.23
C ALA A 141 3.69 -9.15 7.38
N PHE A 142 2.87 -8.12 7.12
CA PHE A 142 2.41 -7.21 8.17
C PHE A 142 1.23 -7.81 8.95
N VAL A 143 0.19 -8.28 8.26
CA VAL A 143 -1.06 -8.68 8.93
C VAL A 143 -0.93 -10.01 9.67
N VAL A 144 -0.33 -11.02 9.05
CA VAL A 144 -0.26 -12.37 9.63
C VAL A 144 0.89 -12.46 10.62
N THR A 145 2.07 -11.98 10.22
CA THR A 145 3.27 -12.13 11.05
C THR A 145 3.35 -11.05 12.13
N PHE A 146 3.44 -9.77 11.75
CA PHE A 146 3.61 -8.70 12.74
C PHE A 146 2.37 -8.58 13.64
N LEU A 147 1.19 -8.42 13.03
CA LEU A 147 -0.04 -8.23 13.79
C LEU A 147 -0.57 -9.55 14.38
N GLY A 148 -0.79 -10.58 13.56
CA GLY A 148 -1.34 -11.86 14.01
C GLY A 148 -0.46 -12.55 15.04
N TYR A 149 0.75 -12.96 14.65
CA TYR A 149 1.67 -13.66 15.54
C TYR A 149 2.30 -12.72 16.59
N GLY A 150 2.82 -11.56 16.17
CA GLY A 150 3.59 -10.67 17.05
C GLY A 150 2.77 -9.87 18.06
N VAL A 151 1.62 -9.32 17.65
CA VAL A 151 0.80 -8.44 18.50
C VAL A 151 -0.38 -9.18 19.13
N LEU A 152 -1.10 -9.99 18.36
CA LEU A 152 -2.30 -10.71 18.84
C LEU A 152 -1.98 -12.09 19.44
N GLY A 153 -0.77 -12.62 19.22
CA GLY A 153 -0.39 -13.98 19.63
C GLY A 153 -1.12 -15.09 18.88
N SER A 154 -1.81 -14.77 17.78
CA SER A 154 -2.67 -15.69 17.02
C SER A 154 -2.50 -15.53 15.51
N PRO A 155 -1.74 -16.42 14.84
CA PRO A 155 -1.66 -16.45 13.38
C PRO A 155 -3.02 -16.65 12.71
N ALA A 156 -3.94 -17.36 13.35
CA ALA A 156 -5.30 -17.58 12.86
C ALA A 156 -6.07 -16.24 12.75
N GLN A 157 -6.00 -15.39 13.79
CA GLN A 157 -6.58 -14.04 13.73
C GLN A 157 -5.87 -13.17 12.67
N GLY A 158 -4.56 -13.32 12.52
CA GLY A 158 -3.79 -12.66 11.46
C GLY A 158 -4.31 -13.01 10.05
N TRP A 159 -4.53 -14.30 9.77
CA TRP A 159 -5.12 -14.74 8.50
C TRP A 159 -6.56 -14.26 8.33
N LEU A 160 -7.34 -14.29 9.40
CA LEU A 160 -8.71 -13.79 9.39
C LEU A 160 -8.78 -12.30 9.05
N LEU A 161 -7.89 -11.49 9.62
CA LEU A 161 -7.76 -10.08 9.28
C LEU A 161 -7.28 -9.91 7.82
N PHE A 162 -6.26 -10.66 7.41
CA PHE A 162 -5.69 -10.53 6.07
C PHE A 162 -6.73 -10.80 4.99
N PHE A 163 -7.47 -11.91 5.10
CA PHE A 163 -8.47 -12.24 4.11
C PHE A 163 -9.68 -11.29 4.21
N SER A 164 -10.04 -10.77 5.39
CA SER A 164 -11.18 -9.84 5.55
C SER A 164 -10.90 -8.54 4.80
N VAL A 165 -9.69 -7.99 5.01
CA VAL A 165 -9.24 -6.78 4.35
C VAL A 165 -9.05 -7.02 2.85
N SER A 166 -8.50 -8.17 2.47
CA SER A 166 -8.30 -8.51 1.07
C SER A 166 -9.62 -8.69 0.32
N LEU A 167 -10.60 -9.35 0.92
CA LEU A 167 -11.92 -9.51 0.32
C LEU A 167 -12.62 -8.16 0.19
N GLY A 168 -12.53 -7.30 1.21
CA GLY A 168 -13.06 -5.93 1.16
C GLY A 168 -12.52 -5.13 -0.04
N SER A 169 -11.22 -5.22 -0.33
CA SER A 169 -10.66 -4.53 -1.49
C SER A 169 -11.04 -5.19 -2.81
N LEU A 170 -11.04 -6.52 -2.89
CA LEU A 170 -11.48 -7.24 -4.09
C LEU A 170 -12.92 -6.88 -4.46
N LEU A 171 -13.83 -6.78 -3.48
CA LEU A 171 -15.21 -6.33 -3.69
C LEU A 171 -15.26 -4.89 -4.24
N LEU A 172 -14.47 -3.96 -3.71
CA LEU A 172 -14.38 -2.61 -4.27
C LEU A 172 -13.80 -2.60 -5.69
N GLY A 173 -12.84 -3.48 -5.97
CA GLY A 173 -12.29 -3.68 -7.31
C GLY A 173 -13.34 -4.15 -8.30
N LEU A 174 -14.16 -5.14 -7.92
CA LEU A 174 -15.32 -5.62 -8.69
C LEU A 174 -16.30 -4.49 -8.97
N LEU A 175 -16.73 -3.78 -7.92
CA LEU A 175 -17.67 -2.67 -8.02
C LEU A 175 -17.13 -1.56 -8.94
N SER A 176 -15.82 -1.28 -8.87
CA SER A 176 -15.18 -0.28 -9.74
C SER A 176 -15.15 -0.68 -11.23
N GLY A 177 -15.34 -1.97 -11.53
CA GLY A 177 -15.36 -2.51 -12.90
C GLY A 177 -16.75 -2.74 -13.47
N LEU A 178 -17.81 -2.64 -12.66
CA LEU A 178 -19.17 -2.76 -13.16
C LEU A 178 -19.46 -1.68 -14.21
N GLY A 179 -20.08 -2.08 -15.33
CA GLY A 179 -20.39 -1.20 -16.45
C GLY A 179 -19.21 -0.80 -17.33
N LYS A 180 -17.99 -1.32 -17.09
CA LYS A 180 -16.83 -1.05 -17.94
C LYS A 180 -16.71 -2.07 -19.09
N PRO A 181 -16.32 -1.63 -20.30
CA PRO A 181 -16.15 -2.53 -21.43
C PRO A 181 -15.05 -3.55 -21.14
N LEU A 182 -15.17 -4.74 -21.75
CA LEU A 182 -14.12 -5.73 -21.69
C LEU A 182 -12.89 -5.17 -22.44
N PRO A 183 -11.71 -5.06 -21.80
CA PRO A 183 -10.51 -4.58 -22.48
C PRO A 183 -10.17 -5.49 -23.66
N PRO A 184 -9.67 -4.95 -24.80
CA PRO A 184 -9.19 -5.75 -25.91
C PRO A 184 -8.20 -6.82 -25.46
N GLN A 185 -8.16 -7.94 -26.16
CA GLN A 185 -7.11 -8.93 -25.96
C GLN A 185 -5.86 -8.39 -26.64
N GLU A 186 -5.01 -7.69 -25.90
CA GLU A 186 -3.73 -7.27 -26.43
C GLU A 186 -2.82 -8.48 -26.65
N GLU A 187 -2.33 -8.65 -27.88
CA GLU A 187 -1.10 -9.39 -28.14
C GLU A 187 0.03 -8.58 -27.52
N THR A 188 0.40 -8.88 -26.27
CA THR A 188 1.53 -8.21 -25.63
C THR A 188 2.78 -8.46 -26.46
N ARG A 189 3.17 -7.49 -27.28
CA ARG A 189 4.49 -7.45 -27.90
C ARG A 189 5.43 -7.09 -26.76
N ALA A 190 6.04 -8.11 -26.15
CA ALA A 190 7.02 -7.90 -25.10
C ALA A 190 8.18 -7.10 -25.70
N ALA A 191 8.22 -5.80 -25.39
CA ALA A 191 9.42 -5.01 -25.68
C ALA A 191 10.59 -5.73 -25.00
N PRO A 192 11.76 -5.84 -25.67
CA PRO A 192 12.94 -6.38 -25.01
C PRO A 192 13.19 -5.58 -23.72
N PRO A 193 13.55 -6.23 -22.60
CA PRO A 193 13.82 -5.51 -21.38
C PRO A 193 14.92 -4.49 -21.67
N PRO A 194 14.74 -3.21 -21.28
CA PRO A 194 15.80 -2.23 -21.43
C PRO A 194 17.04 -2.73 -20.68
N ALA A 195 18.23 -2.47 -21.23
CA ALA A 195 19.46 -2.68 -20.48
C ALA A 195 19.38 -1.90 -19.16
N GLY A 196 19.75 -2.53 -18.04
CA GLY A 196 19.75 -1.87 -16.72
C GLY A 196 18.47 -2.03 -15.87
N VAL A 197 17.69 -3.12 -16.03
CA VAL A 197 16.52 -3.41 -15.17
C VAL A 197 16.89 -3.39 -13.68
N LEU A 198 18.02 -4.00 -13.29
CA LEU A 198 18.40 -4.10 -11.88
C LEU A 198 18.80 -2.74 -11.27
N PRO A 199 19.71 -1.93 -11.87
CA PRO A 199 19.97 -0.58 -11.38
C PRO A 199 18.71 0.29 -11.25
N ALA A 200 17.80 0.21 -12.22
CA ALA A 200 16.55 0.96 -12.16
C ALA A 200 15.62 0.46 -11.05
N ALA A 201 15.57 -0.86 -10.81
CA ALA A 201 14.80 -1.45 -9.72
C ALA A 201 15.37 -1.08 -8.34
N VAL A 202 16.69 -1.03 -8.21
CA VAL A 202 17.38 -0.55 -7.01
C VAL A 202 17.05 0.92 -6.74
N TRP A 203 17.14 1.78 -7.75
CA TRP A 203 16.77 3.19 -7.62
C TRP A 203 15.31 3.38 -7.20
N ASP A 204 14.40 2.66 -7.85
CA ASP A 204 12.97 2.69 -7.51
C ASP A 204 12.71 2.26 -6.07
N ALA A 205 13.36 1.18 -5.63
CA ALA A 205 13.24 0.67 -4.28
C ALA A 205 13.78 1.68 -3.25
N SER A 206 14.94 2.28 -3.51
CA SER A 206 15.52 3.34 -2.68
C SER A 206 14.55 4.52 -2.54
N SER A 207 14.02 5.02 -3.65
CA SER A 207 13.07 6.14 -3.65
C SER A 207 11.80 5.79 -2.87
N ALA A 208 11.25 4.58 -3.07
CA ALA A 208 10.07 4.12 -2.37
C ALA A 208 10.29 4.03 -0.85
N VAL A 209 11.39 3.42 -0.42
CA VAL A 209 11.72 3.25 1.00
C VAL A 209 11.96 4.60 1.68
N VAL A 210 12.68 5.52 1.04
CA VAL A 210 12.88 6.89 1.56
C VAL A 210 11.55 7.62 1.73
N LYS A 211 10.64 7.54 0.75
CA LYS A 211 9.30 8.13 0.84
C LYS A 211 8.50 7.57 2.02
N MET A 212 8.57 6.26 2.25
CA MET A 212 7.92 5.61 3.39
C MET A 212 8.50 6.08 4.73
N CYS A 213 9.83 6.07 4.87
CA CYS A 213 10.50 6.56 6.07
C CYS A 213 10.14 8.02 6.35
N GLY A 214 10.18 8.89 5.33
CA GLY A 214 9.83 10.30 5.47
C GLY A 214 8.39 10.51 5.98
N CYS A 215 7.43 9.75 5.45
CA CYS A 215 6.05 9.82 5.92
C CYS A 215 5.91 9.31 7.36
N ILE A 216 6.56 8.20 7.72
CA ILE A 216 6.50 7.66 9.08
C ILE A 216 7.06 8.64 10.10
N LEU A 217 8.23 9.25 9.81
CA LEU A 217 8.84 10.26 10.68
C LEU A 217 7.96 11.50 10.84
N LEU A 218 7.33 11.95 9.74
CA LEU A 218 6.40 13.08 9.77
C LEU A 218 5.19 12.79 10.67
N PHE A 219 4.57 11.61 10.52
CA PHE A 219 3.41 11.22 11.31
C PHE A 219 3.76 10.89 12.77
N ALA A 220 4.97 10.43 13.05
CA ALA A 220 5.50 10.31 14.41
C ALA A 220 5.58 11.68 15.09
N GLY A 221 6.17 12.67 14.40
CA GLY A 221 6.22 14.05 14.86
C GLY A 221 4.82 14.66 15.10
N TRP A 222 3.88 14.48 14.17
CA TRP A 222 2.49 14.93 14.39
C TRP A 222 1.82 14.25 15.57
N SER A 223 1.97 12.94 15.71
CA SER A 223 1.39 12.20 16.83
C SER A 223 1.96 12.66 18.16
N ALA A 224 3.27 12.92 18.23
CA ALA A 224 3.94 13.47 19.40
C ALA A 224 3.41 14.86 19.77
N LEU A 225 3.23 15.76 18.80
CA LEU A 225 2.67 17.09 19.03
C LEU A 225 1.23 17.05 19.52
N LEU A 226 0.38 16.21 18.91
CA LEU A 226 -1.01 16.05 19.34
C LEU A 226 -1.10 15.55 20.78
N ARG A 227 -0.23 14.61 21.17
CA ARG A 227 -0.21 14.05 22.53
C ARG A 227 0.41 15.02 23.54
N GLY A 228 1.49 15.70 23.18
CA GLY A 228 2.18 16.68 24.04
C GLY A 228 1.35 17.94 24.31
N SER A 229 0.54 18.36 23.32
CA SER A 229 -0.35 19.53 23.44
C SER A 229 -1.66 19.27 24.19
N GLY A 230 -1.99 18.02 24.50
CA GLY A 230 -3.30 17.65 25.07
C GLY A 230 -4.42 17.53 24.03
N LEU A 231 -4.19 17.97 22.77
CA LEU A 231 -5.19 17.92 21.69
C LEU A 231 -5.65 16.49 21.37
N TRP A 232 -4.78 15.50 21.59
CA TRP A 232 -5.14 14.10 21.45
C TRP A 232 -6.26 13.69 22.43
N GLN A 233 -6.12 14.07 23.69
CA GLN A 233 -7.06 13.73 24.76
C GLN A 233 -8.41 14.44 24.53
N GLU A 234 -8.38 15.69 24.07
CA GLU A 234 -9.57 16.45 23.69
C GLU A 234 -10.28 15.81 22.49
N ALA A 235 -9.54 15.43 21.44
CA ALA A 235 -10.11 14.77 20.27
C ALA A 235 -10.76 13.41 20.63
N VAL A 236 -10.12 12.63 21.50
CA VAL A 236 -10.69 11.39 22.03
C VAL A 236 -11.95 11.66 22.86
N GLY A 237 -11.92 12.69 23.72
CA GLY A 237 -13.07 13.13 24.51
C GLY A 237 -14.25 13.49 23.61
N LEU A 238 -14.04 14.35 22.62
CA LEU A 238 -15.04 14.77 21.66
C LEU A 238 -15.65 13.59 20.89
N LEU A 239 -14.81 12.68 20.36
CA LEU A 239 -15.28 11.50 19.65
C LEU A 239 -16.12 10.58 20.55
N SER A 240 -15.68 10.36 21.80
CA SER A 240 -16.41 9.52 22.75
C SER A 240 -17.72 10.17 23.24
N SER A 241 -17.80 11.50 23.26
CA SER A 241 -19.02 12.23 23.66
C SER A 241 -20.21 11.98 22.74
N THR A 242 -19.98 11.49 21.52
CA THR A 242 -21.04 11.10 20.59
C THR A 242 -21.84 9.88 21.05
N GLY A 243 -21.34 9.12 22.03
CA GLY A 243 -21.93 7.87 22.51
C GLY A 243 -21.77 6.68 21.55
N VAL A 244 -21.22 6.89 20.35
CA VAL A 244 -21.03 5.83 19.34
C VAL A 244 -19.80 4.97 19.65
N LEU A 245 -18.74 5.58 20.17
CA LEU A 245 -17.47 4.92 20.46
C LEU A 245 -17.15 5.05 21.96
N SER A 246 -16.69 3.96 22.57
CA SER A 246 -16.03 4.05 23.88
C SER A 246 -14.77 4.92 23.78
N ARG A 247 -14.27 5.40 24.92
CA ARG A 247 -13.07 6.23 24.95
C ARG A 247 -11.85 5.50 24.37
N GLU A 248 -11.75 4.20 24.62
CA GLU A 248 -10.72 3.31 24.09
C GLU A 248 -10.87 3.15 22.57
N ALA A 249 -12.08 2.85 22.09
CA ALA A 249 -12.35 2.72 20.66
C ALA A 249 -12.08 4.03 19.91
N ALA A 250 -12.42 5.18 20.51
CA ALA A 250 -12.13 6.50 19.95
C ALA A 250 -10.62 6.75 19.82
N ALA A 251 -9.83 6.44 20.86
CA ALA A 251 -8.37 6.56 20.82
C ALA A 251 -7.75 5.65 19.73
N VAL A 252 -8.23 4.42 19.62
CA VAL A 252 -7.76 3.46 18.61
C VAL A 252 -8.13 3.91 17.20
N CYS A 253 -9.37 4.32 16.96
CA CYS A 253 -9.82 4.84 15.67
C CYS A 253 -9.03 6.08 15.26
N LEU A 254 -8.77 7.01 16.18
CA LEU A 254 -7.96 8.19 15.91
C LEU A 254 -6.50 7.83 15.59
N SER A 255 -5.96 6.82 16.25
CA SER A 255 -4.61 6.31 15.99
C SER A 255 -4.51 5.68 14.60
N PHE A 256 -5.41 4.76 14.25
CA PHE A 256 -5.52 4.20 12.90
C PHE A 256 -5.81 5.25 11.83
N PHE A 257 -6.53 6.31 12.18
CA PHE A 257 -6.79 7.42 11.27
C PHE A 257 -5.49 8.14 10.88
N LEU A 258 -4.58 8.35 11.84
CA LEU A 258 -3.26 8.93 11.54
C LEU A 258 -2.37 7.92 10.82
N GLU A 259 -2.12 6.76 11.43
CA GLU A 259 -1.17 5.79 10.90
C GLU A 259 -1.39 4.37 11.47
N VAL A 260 -1.05 3.36 10.67
CA VAL A 260 -1.43 1.96 10.98
C VAL A 260 -0.60 1.37 12.11
N THR A 261 0.70 1.66 12.20
CA THR A 261 1.59 1.03 13.20
C THR A 261 1.22 1.49 14.61
N GLY A 262 1.09 2.80 14.82
CA GLY A 262 0.59 3.38 16.06
C GLY A 262 -0.85 2.98 16.35
N GLY A 263 -1.69 2.83 15.33
CA GLY A 263 -3.04 2.24 15.47
C GLY A 263 -3.00 0.84 16.06
N THR A 264 -2.16 -0.04 15.53
CA THR A 264 -1.99 -1.41 16.04
C THR A 264 -1.44 -1.43 17.47
N GLY A 265 -0.47 -0.57 17.79
CA GLY A 265 0.09 -0.48 19.13
C GLY A 265 -0.90 0.07 20.16
N GLU A 266 -1.69 1.09 19.78
CA GLU A 266 -2.75 1.65 20.63
C GLU A 266 -3.84 0.61 20.90
N ALA A 267 -4.28 -0.11 19.87
CA ALA A 267 -5.28 -1.16 19.97
C ALA A 267 -4.82 -2.30 20.87
N ALA A 268 -3.56 -2.71 20.77
CA ALA A 268 -2.98 -3.75 21.60
C ALA A 268 -2.90 -3.30 23.07
N ARG A 269 -2.43 -2.07 23.31
CA ARG A 269 -2.28 -1.51 24.66
C ARG A 269 -3.63 -1.35 25.37
N LEU A 270 -4.68 -0.97 24.64
CA LEU A 270 -6.01 -0.73 25.20
C LEU A 270 -6.92 -1.98 25.15
N GLY A 271 -6.42 -3.13 24.70
CA GLY A 271 -7.22 -4.36 24.60
C GLY A 271 -8.41 -4.24 23.65
N ALA A 272 -8.27 -3.47 22.58
CA ALA A 272 -9.37 -3.16 21.68
C ALA A 272 -9.78 -4.38 20.84
N GLY A 273 -11.08 -4.46 20.52
CA GLY A 273 -11.64 -5.55 19.73
C GLY A 273 -10.93 -5.71 18.38
N THR A 274 -10.69 -6.96 17.98
CA THR A 274 -9.95 -7.33 16.76
C THR A 274 -10.58 -6.76 15.49
N ALA A 275 -11.89 -6.52 15.50
CA ALA A 275 -12.64 -5.86 14.44
C ALA A 275 -12.11 -4.45 14.10
N LEU A 276 -11.63 -3.68 15.09
CA LEU A 276 -11.07 -2.35 14.84
C LEU A 276 -9.75 -2.38 14.05
N TYR A 277 -8.99 -3.48 14.13
CA TYR A 277 -7.83 -3.68 13.28
C TYR A 277 -8.26 -3.84 11.81
N ALA A 278 -9.33 -4.58 11.52
CA ALA A 278 -9.84 -4.72 10.16
C ALA A 278 -10.25 -3.37 9.57
N LEU A 279 -10.93 -2.53 10.36
CA LEU A 279 -11.27 -1.15 9.99
C LEU A 279 -10.02 -0.32 9.67
N GLY A 280 -9.05 -0.30 10.61
CA GLY A 280 -7.83 0.50 10.49
C GLY A 280 -6.94 0.07 9.34
N LEU A 281 -6.78 -1.24 9.13
CA LEU A 281 -6.06 -1.81 8.00
C LEU A 281 -6.72 -1.50 6.65
N GLY A 282 -8.04 -1.66 6.55
CA GLY A 282 -8.75 -1.29 5.31
C GLY A 282 -8.63 0.21 5.02
N PHE A 283 -8.69 1.07 6.04
CA PHE A 283 -8.52 2.51 5.85
C PHE A 283 -7.08 2.91 5.45
N GLY A 284 -6.08 2.35 6.14
CA GLY A 284 -4.65 2.58 5.91
C GLY A 284 -4.07 3.84 6.55
N GLY A 285 -4.87 4.73 7.12
CA GLY A 285 -4.39 5.94 7.78
C GLY A 285 -3.85 7.01 6.82
N LEU A 286 -3.83 8.26 7.28
CA LEU A 286 -3.34 9.41 6.50
C LEU A 286 -1.86 9.26 6.12
N CYS A 287 -1.06 8.59 6.95
CA CYS A 287 0.34 8.30 6.65
C CYS A 287 0.51 7.51 5.36
N ILE A 288 -0.27 6.44 5.17
CA ILE A 288 -0.21 5.64 3.94
C ILE A 288 -0.81 6.41 2.78
N HIS A 289 -1.86 7.20 2.99
CA HIS A 289 -2.44 8.01 1.92
C HIS A 289 -1.40 8.98 1.36
N LEU A 290 -0.62 9.64 2.23
CA LEU A 290 0.49 10.50 1.82
C LEU A 290 1.60 9.73 1.09
N GLN A 291 1.96 8.54 1.58
CA GLN A 291 2.92 7.66 0.89
C GLN A 291 2.44 7.32 -0.52
N VAL A 292 1.18 6.95 -0.69
CA VAL A 292 0.58 6.67 -2.00
C VAL A 292 0.66 7.90 -2.90
N PHE A 293 0.30 9.08 -2.41
CA PHE A 293 0.37 10.31 -3.18
C PHE A 293 1.79 10.64 -3.64
N SER A 294 2.81 10.35 -2.82
CA SER A 294 4.22 10.62 -3.15
C SER A 294 4.78 9.79 -4.32
N PHE A 295 4.06 8.77 -4.78
CA PHE A 295 4.41 8.03 -5.99
C PHE A 295 3.97 8.72 -7.28
N PHE A 296 3.04 9.67 -7.22
CA PHE A 296 2.45 10.27 -8.42
C PHE A 296 2.73 11.78 -8.48
N HIS A 297 3.26 12.25 -9.61
CA HIS A 297 3.32 13.68 -9.89
C HIS A 297 1.91 14.27 -10.00
N ASP A 298 1.09 13.66 -10.85
CA ASP A 298 -0.32 13.97 -11.00
C ASP A 298 -1.15 12.80 -10.47
N PHE A 299 -1.94 12.98 -9.42
CA PHE A 299 -2.71 11.85 -8.90
C PHE A 299 -3.81 11.43 -9.91
N PRO A 300 -3.92 10.14 -10.29
CA PRO A 300 -4.74 9.73 -11.43
C PRO A 300 -6.25 9.67 -11.15
N CYS A 301 -6.68 9.92 -9.91
CA CYS A 301 -8.09 10.09 -9.55
C CYS A 301 -8.29 11.28 -8.60
N PRO A 302 -9.53 11.77 -8.40
CA PRO A 302 -9.80 12.80 -7.41
C PRO A 302 -9.47 12.29 -5.99
N ARG A 303 -8.72 13.08 -5.20
CA ARG A 303 -8.26 12.68 -3.85
C ARG A 303 -9.40 12.36 -2.90
N TRP A 304 -10.52 13.09 -2.98
CA TRP A 304 -11.71 12.82 -2.17
C TRP A 304 -12.31 11.44 -2.49
N LYS A 305 -12.30 11.04 -3.77
CA LYS A 305 -12.79 9.73 -4.21
C LYS A 305 -11.89 8.62 -3.69
N PHE A 306 -10.58 8.81 -3.76
CA PHE A 306 -9.62 7.88 -3.15
C PHE A 306 -9.90 7.71 -1.66
N PHE A 307 -9.99 8.82 -0.91
CA PHE A 307 -10.28 8.79 0.52
C PHE A 307 -11.60 8.09 0.86
N LEU A 308 -12.68 8.38 0.11
CA LEU A 308 -13.98 7.71 0.28
C LEU A 308 -13.85 6.20 0.09
N PHE A 309 -13.16 5.75 -0.96
CA PHE A 309 -12.94 4.32 -1.19
C PHE A 309 -12.07 3.67 -0.11
N ARG A 310 -11.10 4.40 0.48
CA ARG A 310 -10.35 3.92 1.65
C ARG A 310 -11.26 3.74 2.87
N LEU A 311 -12.17 4.68 3.11
CA LEU A 311 -13.14 4.56 4.20
C LEU A 311 -14.11 3.39 3.97
N LEU A 312 -14.65 3.26 2.76
CA LEU A 312 -15.50 2.11 2.38
C LEU A 312 -14.75 0.78 2.51
N HIS A 313 -13.45 0.77 2.18
CA HIS A 313 -12.62 -0.42 2.35
C HIS A 313 -12.47 -0.79 3.82
N GLY A 314 -12.21 0.17 4.69
CA GLY A 314 -12.18 -0.05 6.14
C GLY A 314 -13.50 -0.60 6.69
N ILE A 315 -14.62 0.06 6.38
CA ILE A 315 -15.95 -0.36 6.85
C ILE A 315 -16.34 -1.73 6.29
N GLY A 316 -16.06 -1.98 5.01
CA GLY A 316 -16.30 -3.27 4.39
C GLY A 316 -15.47 -4.38 5.02
N SER A 317 -14.19 -4.12 5.30
CA SER A 317 -13.29 -5.07 5.96
C SER A 317 -13.74 -5.39 7.37
N LEU A 318 -14.20 -4.39 8.13
CA LEU A 318 -14.83 -4.56 9.43
C LEU A 318 -16.06 -5.46 9.36
N GLY A 319 -16.99 -5.18 8.43
CA GLY A 319 -18.21 -5.97 8.25
C GLY A 319 -17.90 -7.43 7.90
N ILE A 320 -16.98 -7.67 6.97
CA ILE A 320 -16.54 -9.02 6.59
C ILE A 320 -15.91 -9.75 7.77
N TYR A 321 -15.05 -9.08 8.54
CA TYR A 321 -14.42 -9.66 9.71
C TYR A 321 -15.46 -10.09 10.76
N LEU A 322 -16.43 -9.23 11.05
CA LEU A 322 -17.52 -9.54 12.00
C LEU A 322 -18.38 -10.73 11.53
N ILE A 323 -18.59 -10.87 10.22
CA ILE A 323 -19.30 -12.03 9.66
C ILE A 323 -18.46 -13.30 9.91
N TRP A 324 -17.16 -13.26 9.66
CA TRP A 324 -16.33 -14.45 9.86
C TRP A 324 -16.18 -14.84 11.32
N GLU A 325 -16.11 -13.87 12.23
CA GLU A 325 -16.07 -14.14 13.67
C GLU A 325 -17.36 -14.83 14.16
N ARG A 326 -18.51 -14.59 13.51
CA ARG A 326 -19.76 -15.28 13.81
C ARG A 326 -19.84 -16.68 13.20
N LEU A 327 -19.21 -16.90 12.05
CA LEU A 327 -19.28 -18.16 11.30
C LEU A 327 -18.21 -19.18 11.72
N LEU A 328 -17.05 -18.71 12.19
CA LEU A 328 -15.95 -19.57 12.61
C LEU A 328 -16.00 -19.78 14.13
N PRO A 329 -15.85 -21.02 14.64
CA PRO A 329 -15.85 -21.28 16.07
C PRO A 329 -14.77 -20.46 16.78
N ARG A 330 -15.15 -19.82 17.90
CA ARG A 330 -14.18 -19.14 18.76
C ARG A 330 -13.34 -20.18 19.46
N GLU A 331 -12.11 -20.41 19.01
CA GLU A 331 -11.09 -20.85 19.96
C GLU A 331 -10.86 -19.68 20.92
N SER A 332 -11.17 -19.89 22.20
CA SER A 332 -10.93 -18.94 23.27
C SER A 332 -9.42 -18.74 23.45
N GLN A 333 -8.81 -17.94 22.58
CA GLN A 333 -7.44 -17.52 22.78
C GLN A 333 -7.46 -16.29 23.67
N LEU A 334 -6.98 -16.49 24.90
CA LEU A 334 -6.49 -15.41 25.75
C LEU A 334 -5.59 -14.54 24.87
N VAL A 335 -6.04 -13.31 24.59
CA VAL A 335 -5.16 -12.27 24.07
C VAL A 335 -4.04 -12.18 25.08
N TRP A 336 -2.88 -12.76 24.76
CA TRP A 336 -1.68 -12.51 25.54
C TRP A 336 -1.39 -11.03 25.34
N ALA A 337 -1.89 -10.22 26.27
CA ALA A 337 -1.46 -8.87 26.46
C ALA A 337 0.02 -8.94 26.82
N SER A 338 0.87 -8.99 25.80
CA SER A 338 2.29 -8.67 25.93
C SER A 338 2.39 -7.15 26.14
N ALA A 339 1.80 -6.67 27.23
CA ALA A 339 1.75 -5.25 27.61
C ALA A 339 3.10 -4.76 28.17
N ALA A 340 4.16 -5.57 28.12
CA ALA A 340 5.45 -5.22 28.71
C ALA A 340 6.68 -5.72 27.93
N VAL A 341 6.52 -6.25 26.70
CA VAL A 341 7.69 -6.53 25.86
C VAL A 341 7.94 -5.29 25.02
N PRO A 342 9.11 -4.61 25.14
CA PRO A 342 9.45 -3.56 24.19
C PRO A 342 9.33 -4.16 22.79
N LEU A 343 8.54 -3.54 21.91
CA LEU A 343 8.32 -3.97 20.53
C LEU A 343 9.68 -4.30 19.89
N SER A 344 10.07 -5.58 19.92
CA SER A 344 11.33 -6.03 19.36
C SER A 344 11.08 -6.14 17.86
N TYR A 345 11.38 -5.04 17.17
CA TYR A 345 11.23 -4.87 15.73
C TYR A 345 12.13 -5.81 14.88
N GLY A 346 12.88 -6.72 15.52
CA GLY A 346 13.84 -7.64 14.89
C GLY A 346 13.24 -8.90 14.23
N GLY A 347 11.91 -9.06 14.23
CA GLY A 347 11.27 -10.32 13.82
C GLY A 347 10.81 -10.41 12.36
N THR A 348 10.47 -9.31 11.68
CA THR A 348 9.73 -9.43 10.40
C THR A 348 10.59 -9.95 9.25
N ALA A 349 11.85 -9.53 9.18
CA ALA A 349 12.82 -10.02 8.19
C ALA A 349 13.35 -11.43 8.47
N SER A 350 13.20 -11.93 9.71
CA SER A 350 13.67 -13.26 10.15
C SER A 350 12.56 -14.33 10.16
N THR A 351 11.34 -13.97 9.74
CA THR A 351 10.22 -14.93 9.68
C THR A 351 10.13 -15.66 8.33
N TRP A 352 9.84 -16.96 8.42
CA TRP A 352 9.62 -17.84 7.27
C TRP A 352 8.51 -17.34 6.33
N ALA A 353 7.53 -16.55 6.79
CA ALA A 353 6.45 -16.02 5.95
C ALA A 353 6.89 -14.86 5.03
N GLY A 354 7.76 -13.96 5.53
CA GLY A 354 8.39 -12.92 4.72
C GLY A 354 9.37 -13.53 3.71
N GLY A 355 10.17 -14.50 4.17
CA GLY A 355 11.03 -15.33 3.33
C GLY A 355 10.24 -16.14 2.29
N LEU A 356 9.09 -16.71 2.64
CA LEU A 356 8.23 -17.49 1.74
C LEU A 356 7.59 -16.59 0.68
N SER A 357 7.13 -15.39 1.05
CA SER A 357 6.61 -14.41 0.07
C SER A 357 7.71 -14.01 -0.92
N LEU A 358 8.94 -13.81 -0.43
CA LEU A 358 10.12 -13.51 -1.23
C LEU A 358 10.51 -14.71 -2.13
N VAL A 359 10.52 -15.93 -1.60
CA VAL A 359 10.87 -17.16 -2.30
C VAL A 359 9.82 -17.53 -3.34
N LEU A 360 8.52 -17.35 -3.05
CA LEU A 360 7.44 -17.53 -4.02
C LEU A 360 7.54 -16.51 -5.14
N LEU A 361 7.92 -15.26 -4.84
CA LEU A 361 8.17 -14.22 -5.85
C LEU A 361 9.40 -14.51 -6.70
N CYS A 362 10.51 -14.91 -6.07
CA CYS A 362 11.72 -15.32 -6.77
C CYS A 362 11.48 -16.57 -7.62
N GLY A 363 10.76 -17.56 -7.09
CA GLY A 363 10.38 -18.79 -7.78
C GLY A 363 9.46 -18.51 -8.97
N ALA A 364 8.43 -17.70 -8.79
CA ALA A 364 7.58 -17.23 -9.88
C ALA A 364 8.41 -16.48 -10.93
N PHE A 365 9.25 -15.53 -10.52
CA PHE A 365 10.11 -14.77 -11.41
C PHE A 365 11.02 -15.70 -12.24
N LEU A 366 11.73 -16.64 -11.61
CA LEU A 366 12.64 -17.58 -12.28
C LEU A 366 11.91 -18.54 -13.24
N VAL A 367 10.76 -19.07 -12.84
CA VAL A 367 9.92 -19.92 -13.70
C VAL A 367 9.43 -19.14 -14.92
N PHE A 368 9.01 -17.88 -14.74
CA PHE A 368 8.51 -17.08 -15.86
C PHE A 368 9.62 -16.53 -16.77
N THR A 369 10.81 -16.19 -16.23
CA THR A 369 11.95 -15.80 -17.06
C THR A 369 12.49 -16.98 -17.88
N SER A 370 12.54 -18.17 -17.30
CA SER A 370 12.97 -19.39 -18.02
C SER A 370 11.98 -19.81 -19.11
N GLN A 371 10.67 -19.68 -18.87
CA GLN A 371 9.66 -19.92 -19.92
C GLN A 371 9.66 -18.85 -21.02
N ALA A 372 9.91 -17.58 -20.67
CA ALA A 372 10.05 -16.50 -21.66
C ALA A 372 11.29 -16.69 -22.56
N GLN A 373 12.36 -17.32 -22.06
CA GLN A 373 13.52 -17.71 -22.86
C GLN A 373 13.24 -18.93 -23.75
N LYS A 374 12.56 -19.97 -23.24
CA LYS A 374 12.18 -21.16 -24.04
C LYS A 374 11.23 -20.85 -25.21
N GLY A 375 10.37 -19.83 -25.08
CA GLY A 375 9.48 -19.38 -26.17
C GLY A 375 10.17 -18.63 -27.31
N LYS A 376 11.49 -18.38 -27.21
CA LYS A 376 12.29 -17.69 -28.23
C LYS A 376 13.31 -18.60 -28.92
N ASP A 377 13.30 -19.91 -28.67
CA ASP A 377 14.24 -20.83 -29.32
C ASP A 377 13.94 -20.94 -30.84
N PRO A 378 14.80 -20.42 -31.75
CA PRO A 378 14.52 -20.35 -33.18
C PRO A 378 14.60 -21.71 -33.90
N LEU A 379 14.90 -22.80 -33.19
CA LEU A 379 15.30 -24.08 -33.78
C LEU A 379 14.22 -25.17 -33.81
N ARG A 380 12.93 -24.85 -33.58
CA ARG A 380 11.85 -25.81 -33.86
C ARG A 380 11.32 -25.62 -35.29
N PRO A 381 11.65 -26.50 -36.25
CA PRO A 381 11.07 -26.42 -37.58
C PRO A 381 9.55 -26.65 -37.47
N ARG A 382 8.79 -25.66 -37.96
CA ARG A 382 7.35 -25.80 -38.24
C ARG A 382 7.23 -26.92 -39.28
N LYS A 383 6.71 -28.09 -38.90
CA LYS A 383 6.31 -29.12 -39.87
C LYS A 383 5.14 -28.58 -40.68
N ASN A 384 5.40 -28.05 -41.86
CA ASN A 384 4.40 -27.89 -42.90
C ASN A 384 4.11 -29.28 -43.48
N HIS A 385 2.95 -29.84 -43.17
CA HIS A 385 2.33 -30.83 -44.04
C HIS A 385 1.34 -30.09 -44.93
N GLY A 386 1.82 -29.70 -46.11
CA GLY A 386 0.96 -29.32 -47.22
C GLY A 386 0.34 -30.57 -47.81
N THR A 387 -0.99 -30.63 -47.79
CA THR A 387 -1.82 -31.45 -48.65
C THR A 387 -1.48 -31.14 -50.11
N MET A 388 -0.96 -32.12 -50.85
CA MET A 388 -1.00 -32.10 -52.31
C MET A 388 -2.44 -32.40 -52.74
N GLU A 389 -3.14 -31.38 -53.24
CA GLU A 389 -4.23 -31.59 -54.21
C GLU A 389 -3.57 -31.84 -55.58
N GLN A 390 -3.75 -33.05 -56.12
CA GLN A 390 -3.53 -33.31 -57.53
C GLN A 390 -4.83 -32.97 -58.26
N GLU A 391 -4.75 -31.98 -59.15
CA GLU A 391 -5.74 -31.74 -60.21
C GLU A 391 -5.86 -32.98 -61.10
N ASN A 392 -7.11 -33.27 -61.48
CA ASN A 392 -7.49 -34.22 -62.52
C ASN A 392 -8.47 -33.51 -63.45
#